data_AF-H0R612-F1
#
_entry.id   AF-H0R612-F1
#
_cell.length_a   1.000
_cell.length_b   1.000
_cell.length_c   1.000
_cell.angle_alpha   90.00
_cell.angle_beta   90.00
_cell.angle_gamma   90.00
#
_symmetry.space_group_name_H-M   'P 1'
#
loop_
_entity.id
_entity.type
_entity.pdbx_description
1 polymer ?
#
loop_
_entity_poly.entity_id
_entity_poly.type
_entity_poly.pdbx_seq_one_letter_code
_entity_poly.pdbx_strand_id
1 'polypeptide(L)'
;MVSNRFTDGDTWFFGGDRLCAACAWCYITHELRREVYTITDTPPSRVVQTRHQLGAQLVGPLTSECAVVIPVRGRRHILPTAQWQHVSTDDTQIRWGEHEAHLLAILRRLRTLPAVRARALNDPVPPIEVVRAHQPATWTQILADWSALEEWRRIPGSWWDAMIALSTPPTETSTK
;
A
#
# COMPACT_ATOMS: atom_id res chain seq x y z
N MET A 1 25.81 12.28 17.00
CA MET A 1 25.42 13.71 17.01
C MET A 1 25.90 14.29 15.68
N VAL A 2 24.99 14.59 14.76
CA VAL A 2 25.35 15.13 13.42
C VAL A 2 25.53 16.65 13.55
N SER A 3 26.61 17.18 12.98
CA SER A 3 27.00 18.59 13.10
C SER A 3 26.06 19.51 12.33
N ASN A 4 25.57 20.57 12.99
CA ASN A 4 24.75 21.64 12.39
C ASN A 4 25.38 22.29 11.14
N ARG A 5 26.70 22.19 10.98
CA ARG A 5 27.44 22.82 9.89
C ARG A 5 27.35 22.05 8.57
N PHE A 6 26.88 20.80 8.60
CA PHE A 6 26.81 19.93 7.41
C PHE A 6 25.41 19.84 6.80
N THR A 7 24.37 20.24 7.52
CA THR A 7 22.98 20.06 7.07
C THR A 7 22.24 21.35 6.74
N ASP A 8 22.82 22.52 7.02
CA ASP A 8 22.11 23.82 6.96
C ASP A 8 20.72 23.73 7.61
N GLY A 9 20.59 22.95 8.70
CA GLY A 9 19.31 22.66 9.36
C GLY A 9 18.60 23.90 9.90
N ASP A 10 19.33 25.00 10.10
CA ASP A 10 18.79 26.30 10.50
C ASP A 10 18.23 27.13 9.32
N THR A 11 18.31 26.66 8.07
CA THR A 11 17.79 27.39 6.89
C THR A 11 16.40 26.95 6.44
N TRP A 12 15.86 25.86 7.01
CA TRP A 12 14.57 25.30 6.63
C TRP A 12 13.45 25.94 7.46
N PHE A 13 13.07 27.16 7.10
CA PHE A 13 11.96 27.88 7.71
C PHE A 13 10.62 27.51 7.05
N PHE A 14 9.87 26.63 7.69
CA PHE A 14 8.40 26.63 7.59
C PHE A 14 7.84 26.80 9.01
N GLY A 15 7.34 28.01 9.32
CA GLY A 15 6.48 28.26 10.48
C GLY A 15 7.04 27.88 11.85
N GLY A 16 7.98 28.66 12.38
CA GLY A 16 8.19 28.86 13.82
C GLY A 16 8.82 27.74 14.65
N ASP A 17 8.57 26.46 14.35
CA ASP A 17 9.02 25.34 15.18
C ASP A 17 9.99 24.41 14.43
N ARG A 18 11.13 24.12 15.06
CA ARG A 18 12.10 23.13 14.56
C ARG A 18 11.45 21.76 14.52
N LEU A 19 11.61 21.02 13.41
CA LEU A 19 11.20 19.61 13.35
C LEU A 19 11.88 18.82 14.47
N CYS A 20 11.14 17.93 15.14
CA CYS A 20 11.74 17.02 16.11
C CYS A 20 12.71 16.06 15.40
N ALA A 21 13.62 15.43 16.16
CA ALA A 21 14.64 14.54 15.59
C ALA A 21 14.02 13.40 14.73
N ALA A 22 12.86 12.87 15.13
CA ALA A 22 12.16 11.84 14.38
C ALA A 22 11.61 12.37 13.05
N CYS A 23 10.95 13.54 13.05
CA CYS A 23 10.48 14.19 11.82
C CYS A 23 11.66 14.54 10.91
N ALA A 24 12.72 15.15 11.43
CA ALA A 24 13.92 15.46 10.68
C ALA A 24 14.53 14.21 10.02
N TRP A 25 14.66 13.10 10.77
CA TRP A 25 15.09 11.81 10.24
C TRP A 25 14.21 11.30 9.09
N CYS A 26 12.88 11.44 9.23
CA CYS A 26 11.93 11.05 8.18
C CYS A 26 12.12 11.83 6.88
N TYR A 27 12.48 13.11 6.96
CA TYR A 27 12.68 13.98 5.79
C TYR A 27 14.04 13.76 5.10
N ILE A 28 15.10 13.44 5.86
CA ILE A 28 16.44 13.21 5.29
C ILE A 28 16.64 11.77 4.79
N THR A 29 15.85 10.81 5.27
CA THR A 29 15.98 9.39 4.90
C THR A 29 15.20 9.10 3.61
N HIS A 30 15.88 9.12 2.47
CA HIS A 30 15.27 9.04 1.15
C HIS A 30 14.58 7.69 0.85
N GLU A 31 15.06 6.61 1.48
CA GLU A 31 14.55 5.25 1.34
C GLU A 31 13.09 5.15 1.78
N LEU A 32 12.68 5.95 2.77
CA LEU A 32 11.30 6.00 3.28
C LEU A 32 10.26 6.42 2.23
N ARG A 33 10.70 7.04 1.12
CA ARG A 33 9.84 7.43 -0.01
C ARG A 33 9.82 6.41 -1.15
N ARG A 34 10.57 5.32 -1.04
CA ARG A 34 10.74 4.32 -2.11
C ARG A 34 10.38 2.91 -1.65
N GLU A 35 10.65 2.62 -0.39
CA GLU A 35 10.41 1.32 0.23
C GLU A 35 8.99 1.23 0.78
N VAL A 36 8.41 0.03 0.74
CA VAL A 36 7.19 -0.28 1.47
C VAL A 36 7.58 -0.97 2.78
N TYR A 37 6.94 -0.59 3.88
CA TYR A 37 7.33 -1.08 5.19
C TYR A 37 6.19 -1.03 6.20
N THR A 38 6.30 -1.93 7.18
CA THR A 38 5.50 -1.92 8.40
C THR A 38 6.32 -1.26 9.50
N ILE A 39 5.68 -0.39 10.29
CA ILE A 39 6.22 0.09 11.57
C ILE A 39 5.44 -0.52 12.72
N THR A 40 6.15 -0.89 13.78
CA THR A 40 5.57 -1.43 15.02
C THR A 40 5.96 -0.55 16.20
N ASP A 41 5.09 -0.43 17.20
CA ASP A 41 5.38 0.34 18.42
C ASP A 41 6.10 -0.49 19.49
N THR A 42 5.78 -1.78 19.62
CA THR A 42 6.33 -2.62 20.71
C THR A 42 6.87 -3.97 20.18
N PRO A 43 8.21 -4.14 20.07
CA PRO A 43 9.23 -3.10 20.16
C PRO A 43 9.15 -2.12 18.95
N PRO A 44 9.68 -0.89 19.09
CA PRO A 44 9.76 0.05 17.99
C PRO A 44 10.61 -0.53 16.87
N SER A 45 10.01 -0.79 15.71
CA SER A 45 10.72 -1.38 14.58
C SER A 45 10.18 -0.91 13.24
N ARG A 46 11.05 -0.97 12.22
CA ARG A 46 10.69 -0.79 10.82
C ARG A 46 11.09 -2.04 10.07
N VAL A 47 10.12 -2.71 9.45
CA VAL A 47 10.35 -3.90 8.64
C VAL A 47 10.06 -3.54 7.18
N VAL A 48 11.14 -3.45 6.39
CA VAL A 48 11.04 -3.25 4.93
C VAL A 48 10.69 -4.58 4.28
N GLN A 49 9.73 -4.54 3.36
CA GLN A 49 9.18 -5.74 2.72
C GLN A 49 9.06 -5.52 1.22
N THR A 50 8.98 -6.62 0.46
CA THR A 50 8.48 -6.52 -0.91
C THR A 50 6.99 -6.22 -0.90
N ARG A 51 6.48 -5.60 -1.96
CA ARG A 51 5.03 -5.36 -2.12
C ARG A 51 4.20 -6.64 -2.07
N HIS A 52 4.75 -7.74 -2.57
CA HIS A 52 4.09 -9.04 -2.53
C HIS A 52 3.94 -9.56 -1.09
N GLN A 53 5.02 -9.53 -0.31
CA GLN A 53 5.02 -9.93 1.11
C GLN A 53 4.08 -9.06 1.93
N LEU A 54 4.15 -7.74 1.75
CA LEU A 54 3.28 -6.81 2.45
C LEU A 54 1.80 -7.03 2.09
N GLY A 55 1.51 -7.26 0.81
CA GLY A 55 0.16 -7.59 0.38
C GLY A 55 -0.34 -8.93 0.92
N ALA A 56 0.55 -9.89 1.19
CA ALA A 56 0.19 -11.16 1.83
C ALA A 56 -0.08 -10.97 3.33
N GLN A 57 0.64 -10.08 4.01
CA GLN A 57 0.40 -9.74 5.40
C GLN A 57 -0.92 -8.98 5.59
N LEU A 58 -1.22 -8.04 4.68
CA LEU A 58 -2.40 -7.17 4.77
C LEU A 58 -3.73 -7.85 4.43
N VAL A 59 -3.76 -9.14 4.09
CA VAL A 59 -5.04 -9.88 4.01
C VAL A 59 -5.65 -10.15 5.40
N GLY A 60 -4.96 -9.78 6.47
CA GLY A 60 -5.51 -9.66 7.83
C GLY A 60 -5.58 -8.19 8.31
N PRO A 61 -6.40 -7.92 9.34
CA PRO A 61 -6.50 -6.58 9.92
C PRO A 61 -5.19 -6.16 10.61
N LEU A 62 -4.92 -4.85 10.65
CA LEU A 62 -3.79 -4.34 11.42
C LEU A 62 -4.16 -4.24 12.89
N THR A 63 -3.19 -4.53 13.75
CA THR A 63 -3.30 -4.25 15.19
C THR A 63 -3.13 -2.75 15.45
N SER A 64 -3.55 -2.30 16.64
CA SER A 64 -3.37 -0.91 17.09
C SER A 64 -1.91 -0.48 17.27
N GLU A 65 -0.97 -1.41 17.16
CA GLU A 65 0.47 -1.18 17.34
C GLU A 65 1.23 -1.18 16.02
N CYS A 66 0.53 -1.40 14.89
CA CYS A 66 1.14 -1.49 13.56
C CYS A 66 0.64 -0.35 12.67
N ALA A 67 1.52 0.26 11.89
CA ALA A 67 1.12 1.07 10.75
C ALA A 67 1.90 0.64 9.52
N VAL A 68 1.32 0.87 8.35
CA VAL A 68 1.94 0.49 7.07
C VAL A 68 2.07 1.70 6.18
N VAL A 69 3.23 1.82 5.53
CA VAL A 69 3.54 2.89 4.59
C VAL A 69 3.83 2.30 3.22
N ILE A 70 3.13 2.81 2.21
CA ILE A 70 3.21 2.35 0.82
C ILE A 70 3.43 3.56 -0.10
N PRO A 71 4.69 3.94 -0.35
CA PRO A 71 5.00 4.93 -1.36
C PRO A 71 4.69 4.38 -2.76
N VAL A 72 3.96 5.17 -3.55
CA VAL A 72 3.65 4.84 -4.94
C VAL A 72 4.43 5.74 -5.88
N ARG A 73 4.30 7.06 -5.69
CA ARG A 73 4.92 8.08 -6.55
C ARG A 73 6.18 8.68 -5.93
N GLY A 74 6.40 8.49 -4.62
CA GLY A 74 7.61 8.94 -3.90
C GLY A 74 7.75 10.47 -3.82
N ARG A 75 6.65 11.19 -4.04
CA ARG A 75 6.64 12.66 -4.12
C ARG A 75 6.54 13.32 -2.74
N ARG A 76 6.07 12.58 -1.73
CA ARG A 76 5.80 13.10 -0.38
C ARG A 76 6.41 12.17 0.67
N HIS A 77 6.69 12.73 1.84
CA HIS A 77 7.05 11.94 3.02
C HIS A 77 5.75 11.49 3.70
N ILE A 78 5.54 10.18 3.77
CA ILE A 78 4.30 9.59 4.30
C ILE A 78 4.44 9.30 5.80
N LEU A 79 5.63 8.86 6.24
CA LEU A 79 5.87 8.44 7.62
C LEU A 79 5.52 9.51 8.68
N PRO A 80 5.81 10.82 8.49
CA PRO A 80 5.45 11.83 9.49
C PRO A 80 3.94 11.94 9.76
N THR A 81 3.10 11.49 8.83
CA THR A 81 1.63 11.52 8.95
C THR A 81 1.03 10.12 9.06
N ALA A 82 1.86 9.08 9.20
CA ALA A 82 1.38 7.71 9.37
C ALA A 82 0.69 7.56 10.74
N GLN A 83 -0.44 6.87 10.76
CA GLN A 83 -1.24 6.61 11.95
C GLN A 83 -1.23 5.11 12.24
N TRP A 84 -1.20 4.77 13.51
CA TRP A 84 -1.37 3.40 13.97
C TRP A 84 -2.69 2.81 13.47
N GLN A 85 -2.68 1.52 13.18
CA GLN A 85 -3.79 0.78 12.58
C GLN A 85 -4.19 1.26 11.17
N HIS A 86 -3.34 2.02 10.47
CA HIS A 86 -3.65 2.51 9.12
C HIS A 86 -2.62 2.04 8.08
N VAL A 87 -3.11 1.92 6.84
CA VAL A 87 -2.29 1.86 5.64
C VAL A 87 -2.26 3.26 5.03
N SER A 88 -1.05 3.78 4.81
CA SER A 88 -0.81 5.14 4.33
C SER A 88 -0.10 5.11 2.97
N THR A 89 -0.65 5.82 1.99
CA THR A 89 -0.05 6.08 0.67
C THR A 89 0.39 7.54 0.56
N ASP A 90 0.82 7.99 -0.63
CA ASP A 90 1.33 9.36 -0.83
C ASP A 90 0.31 10.47 -0.46
N ASP A 91 -0.99 10.17 -0.56
CA ASP A 91 -2.08 11.15 -0.41
C ASP A 91 -3.31 10.62 0.32
N THR A 92 -3.31 9.34 0.70
CA THR A 92 -4.46 8.68 1.30
C THR A 92 -4.03 7.87 2.52
N GLN A 93 -4.89 7.83 3.53
CA GLN A 93 -4.68 7.01 4.71
C GLN A 93 -6.00 6.36 5.08
N ILE A 94 -6.00 5.04 5.23
CA ILE A 94 -7.20 4.26 5.53
C ILE A 94 -6.92 3.37 6.73
N ARG A 95 -7.86 3.35 7.68
CA ARG A 95 -7.82 2.43 8.81
C ARG A 95 -7.97 1.01 8.29
N TRP A 96 -7.05 0.12 8.67
CA TRP A 96 -6.99 -1.21 8.11
C TRP A 96 -7.68 -2.23 9.02
N GLY A 97 -8.97 -2.44 8.78
CA GLY A 97 -9.81 -3.40 9.47
C GLY A 97 -10.05 -4.68 8.67
N GLU A 98 -11.03 -5.46 9.11
CA GLU A 98 -11.44 -6.70 8.46
C GLU A 98 -11.99 -6.47 7.04
N HIS A 99 -12.72 -5.37 6.85
CA HIS A 99 -13.30 -5.01 5.55
C HIS A 99 -12.21 -4.73 4.51
N GLU A 100 -11.23 -3.89 4.86
CA GLU A 100 -10.12 -3.54 3.97
C GLU A 100 -9.25 -4.77 3.66
N ALA A 101 -8.99 -5.59 4.69
CA ALA A 101 -8.28 -6.85 4.54
C ALA A 101 -9.02 -7.81 3.59
N HIS A 102 -10.35 -7.88 3.70
CA HIS A 102 -11.21 -8.69 2.82
C HIS A 102 -11.16 -8.19 1.36
N LEU A 103 -11.26 -6.88 1.13
CA LEU A 103 -11.14 -6.29 -0.20
C LEU A 103 -9.75 -6.56 -0.82
N LEU A 104 -8.67 -6.51 -0.03
CA LEU A 104 -7.34 -6.90 -0.53
C LEU A 104 -7.29 -8.38 -0.90
N ALA A 105 -7.90 -9.25 -0.10
CA ALA A 105 -7.98 -10.68 -0.38
C ALA A 105 -8.75 -10.97 -1.67
N ILE A 106 -9.87 -10.26 -1.91
CA ILE A 106 -10.60 -10.30 -3.19
C ILE A 106 -9.69 -9.87 -4.33
N LEU A 107 -9.03 -8.70 -4.21
CA LEU A 107 -8.16 -8.17 -5.24
C LEU A 107 -7.03 -9.13 -5.60
N ARG A 108 -6.38 -9.71 -4.58
CA ARG A 108 -5.31 -10.71 -4.76
C ARG A 108 -5.84 -11.99 -5.43
N ARG A 109 -7.02 -12.47 -5.06
CA ARG A 109 -7.66 -13.63 -5.72
C ARG A 109 -8.00 -13.34 -7.17
N LEU A 110 -8.56 -12.17 -7.49
CA LEU A 110 -8.83 -11.80 -8.89
C LEU A 110 -7.53 -11.75 -9.71
N ARG A 111 -6.42 -11.31 -9.12
CA ARG A 111 -5.11 -11.28 -9.77
C ARG A 111 -4.48 -12.65 -10.04
N THR A 112 -4.97 -13.71 -9.41
CA THR A 112 -4.55 -15.08 -9.74
C THR A 112 -5.35 -15.67 -10.91
N LEU A 113 -6.46 -15.05 -11.31
CA LEU A 113 -7.25 -15.54 -12.44
C LEU A 113 -6.49 -15.32 -13.77
N PRO A 114 -6.54 -16.31 -14.69
CA PRO A 114 -6.02 -16.13 -16.04
C PRO A 114 -6.61 -14.90 -16.72
N ALA A 115 -5.81 -14.22 -17.55
CA ALA A 115 -6.15 -12.99 -18.27
C ALA A 115 -6.42 -11.73 -17.42
N VAL A 116 -6.48 -11.82 -16.08
CA VAL A 116 -6.65 -10.63 -15.21
C VAL A 116 -5.31 -9.92 -15.01
N ARG A 117 -5.08 -8.91 -15.85
CA ARG A 117 -3.97 -7.95 -15.68
C ARG A 117 -4.40 -6.77 -14.82
N ALA A 118 -3.42 -6.09 -14.22
CA ALA A 118 -3.63 -4.86 -13.45
C ALA A 118 -4.53 -3.83 -14.16
N ARG A 119 -4.36 -3.69 -15.48
CA ARG A 119 -5.18 -2.77 -16.29
C ARG A 119 -6.67 -3.10 -16.27
N ALA A 120 -7.03 -4.38 -16.38
CA ALA A 120 -8.44 -4.80 -16.42
C ALA A 120 -9.16 -4.45 -15.12
N LEU A 121 -8.46 -4.46 -13.99
CA LEU A 121 -9.05 -4.16 -12.69
C LEU A 121 -9.43 -2.68 -12.53
N ASN A 122 -8.97 -1.79 -13.41
CA ASN A 122 -9.46 -0.41 -13.47
C ASN A 122 -10.88 -0.31 -14.02
N ASP A 123 -11.31 -1.30 -14.82
CA ASP A 123 -12.62 -1.29 -15.43
C ASP A 123 -13.69 -1.63 -14.37
N PRO A 124 -14.86 -0.96 -14.38
CA PRO A 124 -15.91 -1.16 -13.39
C PRO A 124 -16.54 -2.56 -13.47
N VAL A 125 -16.38 -3.24 -14.61
CA VAL A 125 -16.87 -4.60 -14.87
C VAL A 125 -15.75 -5.49 -15.39
N PRO A 126 -15.78 -6.80 -15.12
CA PRO A 126 -14.79 -7.71 -15.68
C PRO A 126 -14.92 -7.81 -17.21
N PRO A 127 -13.79 -7.91 -17.94
CA PRO A 127 -13.82 -8.29 -19.34
C PRO A 127 -14.55 -9.62 -19.53
N ILE A 128 -15.36 -9.73 -20.58
CA ILE A 128 -16.18 -10.93 -20.82
C ILE A 128 -15.32 -12.18 -21.03
N GLU A 129 -14.10 -12.01 -21.55
CA GLU A 129 -13.11 -13.07 -21.75
C GLU A 129 -12.66 -13.67 -20.42
N VAL A 130 -12.51 -12.86 -19.37
CA VAL A 130 -12.16 -13.33 -18.02
C VAL A 130 -13.28 -14.22 -17.48
N VAL A 131 -14.54 -13.80 -17.62
CA VAL A 131 -15.69 -14.56 -17.13
C VAL A 131 -15.85 -15.87 -17.91
N ARG A 132 -15.81 -15.81 -19.24
CA ARG A 132 -15.99 -16.99 -20.12
C ARG A 132 -14.86 -18.01 -20.03
N ALA A 133 -13.67 -17.62 -19.59
CA ALA A 133 -12.56 -18.54 -19.35
C ALA A 133 -12.80 -19.48 -18.13
N HIS A 134 -13.82 -19.21 -17.31
CA HIS A 134 -14.13 -19.97 -16.10
C HIS A 134 -15.46 -20.70 -16.19
N GLN A 135 -15.66 -21.69 -15.31
CA GLN A 135 -16.89 -22.46 -15.24
C GLN A 135 -18.11 -21.56 -14.91
N PRO A 136 -19.29 -21.81 -15.48
CA PRO A 136 -20.49 -21.00 -15.23
C PRO A 136 -20.84 -20.84 -13.74
N ALA A 137 -20.54 -21.85 -12.92
CA ALA A 137 -20.78 -21.81 -11.48
C ALA A 137 -19.98 -20.72 -10.74
N THR A 138 -18.84 -20.26 -11.28
CA THR A 138 -18.00 -19.24 -10.64
C THR A 138 -18.28 -17.82 -11.14
N TRP A 139 -19.10 -17.65 -12.19
CA TRP A 139 -19.34 -16.35 -12.81
C TRP A 139 -19.94 -15.35 -11.81
N THR A 140 -20.92 -15.79 -11.03
CA THR A 140 -21.55 -14.95 -10.00
C THR A 140 -20.53 -14.46 -8.97
N GLN A 141 -19.60 -15.33 -8.55
CA GLN A 141 -18.55 -14.95 -7.60
C GLN A 141 -17.58 -13.95 -8.21
N ILE A 142 -17.15 -14.14 -9.46
CA ILE A 142 -16.25 -13.21 -10.16
C ILE A 142 -16.89 -11.83 -10.28
N LEU A 143 -18.17 -11.77 -10.65
CA LEU A 143 -18.91 -10.50 -10.76
C LEU A 143 -19.07 -9.81 -9.40
N ALA A 144 -19.41 -10.56 -8.36
CA ALA A 144 -19.53 -10.04 -7.00
C ALA A 144 -18.19 -9.50 -6.47
N ASP A 145 -17.11 -10.28 -6.64
CA ASP A 145 -15.74 -9.90 -6.29
C ASP A 145 -15.32 -8.61 -7.01
N TRP A 146 -15.64 -8.48 -8.29
CA TRP A 146 -15.27 -7.31 -9.08
C TRP A 146 -16.03 -6.05 -8.65
N SER A 147 -17.30 -6.20 -8.27
CA SER A 147 -18.17 -5.13 -7.80
C SER A 147 -17.76 -4.66 -6.39
N ALA A 148 -17.35 -5.57 -5.51
CA ALA A 148 -16.88 -5.22 -4.17
C ALA A 148 -15.71 -4.20 -4.20
N LEU A 149 -14.86 -4.26 -5.23
CA LEU A 149 -13.73 -3.34 -5.41
C LEU A 149 -14.12 -1.92 -5.85
N GLU A 150 -15.38 -1.67 -6.18
CA GLU A 150 -15.86 -0.35 -6.61
C GLU A 150 -15.59 0.75 -5.57
N GLU A 151 -15.71 0.41 -4.28
CA GLU A 151 -15.39 1.33 -3.20
C GLU A 151 -13.95 1.84 -3.30
N TRP A 152 -12.99 0.93 -3.44
CA TRP A 152 -11.57 1.28 -3.53
C TRP A 152 -11.19 2.00 -4.82
N ARG A 153 -11.87 1.73 -5.94
CA ARG A 153 -11.66 2.46 -7.20
C ARG A 153 -12.05 3.94 -7.12
N ARG A 154 -13.02 4.28 -6.24
CA ARG A 154 -13.48 5.66 -6.05
C ARG A 154 -12.60 6.48 -5.13
N ILE A 155 -11.70 5.83 -4.39
CA ILE A 155 -10.77 6.52 -3.50
C ILE A 155 -9.74 7.25 -4.36
N PRO A 156 -9.60 8.58 -4.20
CA PRO A 156 -8.74 9.37 -5.04
C PRO A 156 -7.25 9.07 -4.79
N GLY A 157 -6.40 9.66 -5.64
CA GLY A 157 -4.98 9.74 -5.35
C GLY A 157 -4.16 8.54 -5.82
N SER A 158 -3.27 8.03 -4.97
CA SER A 158 -2.43 6.87 -5.27
C SER A 158 -2.92 5.58 -4.59
N TRP A 159 -4.09 5.61 -3.94
CA TRP A 159 -4.65 4.46 -3.23
C TRP A 159 -4.79 3.23 -4.12
N TRP A 160 -5.49 3.37 -5.24
CA TRP A 160 -5.74 2.23 -6.13
C TRP A 160 -4.46 1.66 -6.73
N ASP A 161 -3.54 2.53 -7.14
CA ASP A 161 -2.21 2.15 -7.63
C ASP A 161 -1.43 1.34 -6.57
N ALA A 162 -1.51 1.73 -5.29
CA ALA A 162 -0.90 1.00 -4.18
C ALA A 162 -1.47 -0.40 -4.02
N MET A 163 -2.81 -0.53 -4.01
CA MET A 163 -3.50 -1.81 -3.84
C MET A 163 -3.21 -2.75 -5.02
N ILE A 164 -3.21 -2.23 -6.25
CA ILE A 164 -2.79 -2.98 -7.44
C ILE A 164 -1.35 -3.47 -7.29
N ALA A 165 -0.44 -2.63 -6.82
CA ALA A 165 0.95 -3.03 -6.64
C ALA A 165 1.14 -4.13 -5.57
N LEU A 166 0.40 -4.06 -4.45
CA LEU A 166 0.36 -5.09 -3.41
C LEU A 166 -0.27 -6.41 -3.88
N SER A 167 -1.15 -6.35 -4.88
CA SER A 167 -1.86 -7.51 -5.41
C SER A 167 -1.03 -8.34 -6.41
N THR A 168 0.20 -7.91 -6.72
CA THR A 168 1.05 -8.58 -7.69
C THR A 168 1.43 -9.97 -7.19
N PRO A 169 1.16 -11.05 -7.96
CA PRO A 169 1.61 -12.39 -7.62
C PRO A 169 3.15 -12.44 -7.63
N PRO A 170 3.77 -13.38 -6.89
CA PRO A 170 5.21 -13.51 -6.93
C PRO A 170 5.59 -13.93 -8.36
N THR A 171 6.48 -13.18 -9.00
CA THR A 171 7.07 -13.64 -10.26
C THR A 171 7.88 -14.88 -9.90
N GLU A 172 7.48 -16.06 -10.39
CA GLU A 172 8.33 -17.24 -10.33
C GLU A 172 9.65 -16.87 -11.01
N THR A 173 10.69 -16.73 -10.21
CA THR A 173 12.04 -16.57 -10.70
C THR A 173 12.36 -17.86 -11.44
N SER A 174 12.22 -17.85 -12.77
CA SER A 174 12.66 -18.94 -13.61
C SER A 174 14.15 -19.11 -13.36
N THR A 175 14.50 -20.12 -12.56
CA THR A 175 15.87 -20.58 -12.37
C THR A 175 16.41 -20.92 -13.76
N LYS A 176 17.44 -20.19 -14.18
CA LYS A 176 18.25 -20.52 -15.34
C LYS A 176 19.54 -21.14 -14.86
#